data_AF-A0A950P546-F1
#
_entry.id   AF-A0A950P546-F1
#
_cell.length_a   1.000
_cell.length_b   1.000
_cell.length_c   1.000
_cell.angle_alpha   90.00
_cell.angle_beta   90.00
_cell.angle_gamma   90.00
#
_symmetry.space_group_name_H-M   'P 1'
#
loop_
_entity.id
_entity.type
_entity.pdbx_description
1 polymer ?
#
loop_
_entity_poly.entity_id
_entity_poly.type
_entity_poly.pdbx_seq_one_letter_code
_entity_poly.pdbx_strand_id
1 'polypeptide(L)'
;MSAPSLTSLLVSHWGPSASVLVPAAGFGVLYVTASRHAGGRWPARRTASFLAGVACAVVALQSGIDAYDDQLLSVHMVQHMLLLLVAPLLVLGGRPVILALRALP
;
A
#
# COMPACT_ATOMS: atom_id res chain seq x y z
N MET A 1 -1.88 -19.63 25.99
CA MET A 1 -1.41 -18.74 24.90
C MET A 1 -2.59 -17.89 24.47
N SER A 2 -2.63 -16.64 24.93
CA SER A 2 -3.74 -15.71 24.67
C SER A 2 -3.72 -15.33 23.18
N ALA A 3 -4.87 -15.40 22.50
CA ALA A 3 -4.96 -15.00 21.10
C ALA A 3 -4.50 -13.54 20.93
N PRO A 4 -3.60 -13.24 19.97
CA PRO A 4 -3.18 -11.87 19.72
C PRO A 4 -4.39 -11.04 19.30
N SER A 5 -4.55 -9.88 19.92
CA SER A 5 -5.64 -8.94 19.64
C SER A 5 -5.32 -8.12 18.37
N LEU A 6 -6.34 -7.72 17.60
CA LEU A 6 -6.16 -6.91 16.38
C LEU A 6 -5.34 -5.62 16.63
N THR A 7 -5.51 -5.03 17.81
CA THR A 7 -4.73 -3.88 18.25
C THR A 7 -3.26 -4.21 18.49
N SER A 8 -2.93 -5.39 19.03
CA SER A 8 -1.55 -5.83 19.18
C SER A 8 -0.87 -6.14 17.83
N LEU A 9 -1.61 -6.64 16.85
CA LEU A 9 -1.11 -6.88 15.49
C LEU A 9 -0.83 -5.56 14.73
N LEU A 10 -1.67 -4.54 14.95
CA LEU A 10 -1.54 -3.25 14.27
C LEU A 10 -0.54 -2.29 14.94
N VAL A 11 -0.24 -2.45 16.23
CA VAL A 11 0.54 -1.45 17.00
C VAL A 11 1.86 -2.02 17.52
N SER A 12 1.96 -3.31 17.84
CA SER A 12 3.02 -3.81 18.71
C SER A 12 4.25 -4.37 18.01
N HIS A 13 4.17 -4.74 16.72
CA HIS A 13 5.29 -5.38 16.00
C HIS A 13 5.47 -4.78 14.60
N TRP A 14 5.82 -3.50 14.53
CA TRP A 14 6.27 -2.90 13.28
C TRP A 14 7.75 -3.19 13.07
N GLY A 15 8.07 -3.91 12.00
CA GLY A 15 9.43 -4.09 11.50
C GLY A 15 9.64 -3.18 10.29
N PRO A 16 9.95 -1.88 10.47
CA PRO A 16 10.13 -0.96 9.35
C PRO A 16 11.34 -1.39 8.51
N SER A 17 11.06 -2.15 7.45
CA SER A 17 12.04 -2.60 6.49
C SER A 17 12.27 -1.52 5.43
N ALA A 18 13.52 -1.11 5.25
CA ALA A 18 13.88 -0.12 4.24
C ALA A 18 13.50 -0.59 2.82
N SER A 19 13.54 -1.91 2.59
CA SER A 19 13.17 -2.54 1.32
C SER A 19 11.72 -2.30 0.91
N VAL A 20 10.80 -2.10 1.84
CA VAL A 20 9.37 -1.81 1.53
C VAL A 20 9.08 -0.32 1.59
N LEU A 21 9.66 0.42 2.54
CA LEU A 21 9.44 1.85 2.68
C LEU A 21 10.03 2.67 1.53
N VAL A 22 11.22 2.31 1.04
CA VAL A 22 11.89 3.05 -0.05
C VAL A 22 11.09 2.98 -1.35
N PRO A 23 10.65 1.80 -1.84
CA PRO A 23 9.78 1.74 -3.01
C PRO A 23 8.42 2.41 -2.77
N ALA A 24 7.79 2.19 -1.62
CA ALA A 24 6.49 2.80 -1.30
C ALA A 24 6.55 4.33 -1.33
N ALA A 25 7.58 4.93 -0.71
CA ALA A 25 7.83 6.36 -0.76
C ALA A 25 8.16 6.82 -2.17
N GLY A 26 9.02 6.10 -2.89
CA GLY A 26 9.39 6.40 -4.28
C GLY A 26 8.17 6.46 -5.20
N PHE A 27 7.34 5.41 -5.21
CA PHE A 27 6.12 5.38 -6.00
C PHE A 27 5.09 6.42 -5.57
N GLY A 28 4.94 6.66 -4.27
CA GLY A 28 4.06 7.71 -3.74
C GLY A 28 4.48 9.11 -4.21
N VAL A 29 5.76 9.44 -4.10
CA VAL A 29 6.31 10.74 -4.54
C VAL A 29 6.21 10.89 -6.05
N LEU A 30 6.59 9.86 -6.82
CA LEU A 30 6.48 9.87 -8.29
C LEU A 30 5.04 10.09 -8.75
N TYR A 31 4.08 9.39 -8.14
CA TYR A 31 2.68 9.54 -8.51
C TYR A 31 2.13 10.93 -8.17
N VAL A 32 2.45 11.47 -6.99
CA VAL A 32 2.02 12.81 -6.57
C VAL A 32 2.65 13.89 -7.44
N THR A 33 3.95 13.78 -7.73
CA THR A 33 4.65 14.74 -8.60
C THR A 33 4.08 14.70 -10.01
N ALA A 34 3.92 13.52 -10.61
CA ALA A 34 3.31 13.39 -11.93
C ALA A 34 1.84 13.85 -11.95
N SER A 35 1.07 13.66 -10.88
CA SER A 35 -0.31 14.21 -10.78
C SER A 35 -0.36 15.74 -10.81
N ARG A 36 0.68 16.39 -10.26
CA ARG A 36 0.81 17.85 -10.24
C ARG A 36 1.28 18.38 -11.59
N HIS A 37 2.19 17.66 -12.26
CA HIS A 37 2.71 18.03 -13.58
C HIS A 37 1.70 17.79 -14.70
N ALA A 38 0.82 16.80 -14.56
CA ALA A 38 -0.18 16.43 -15.58
C ALA A 38 -1.23 17.51 -15.90
N GLY A 39 -1.17 18.69 -15.27
CA GLY A 39 -1.94 19.89 -15.64
C GLY A 39 -3.47 19.73 -15.60
N GLY A 40 -4.13 20.47 -14.70
CA GLY A 40 -5.60 20.54 -14.68
C GLY A 40 -6.32 19.32 -14.08
N ARG A 41 -7.11 19.58 -13.03
CA ARG A 41 -8.20 18.76 -12.46
C ARG A 41 -7.94 17.24 -12.34
N TRP A 42 -6.71 16.80 -12.04
CA TRP A 42 -6.52 15.40 -11.65
C TRP A 42 -7.33 15.13 -10.37
N PRO A 43 -8.27 14.17 -10.35
CA PRO A 43 -9.17 14.02 -9.21
C PRO A 43 -8.40 13.59 -7.96
N ALA A 44 -8.53 14.35 -6.87
CA ALA A 44 -7.90 14.03 -5.59
C ALA A 44 -8.26 12.61 -5.10
N ARG A 45 -9.47 12.11 -5.43
CA ARG A 45 -9.90 10.74 -5.14
C ARG A 45 -9.00 9.67 -5.78
N ARG A 46 -8.43 9.92 -6.96
CA ARG A 46 -7.50 8.98 -7.62
C ARG A 46 -6.15 8.95 -6.92
N THR A 47 -5.68 10.11 -6.48
CA THR A 47 -4.46 10.20 -5.66
C THR A 47 -4.66 9.53 -4.30
N ALA A 48 -5.81 9.76 -3.65
CA ALA A 48 -6.15 9.09 -2.40
C ALA A 48 -6.25 7.56 -2.57
N SER A 49 -6.87 7.07 -3.64
CA SER A 49 -6.94 5.63 -3.96
C SER A 49 -5.56 5.01 -4.13
N PHE A 50 -4.68 5.66 -4.90
CA PHE A 50 -3.32 5.17 -5.12
C PHE A 50 -2.52 5.12 -3.81
N LEU A 51 -2.55 6.20 -3.03
CA LEU A 51 -1.85 6.26 -1.74
C LEU A 51 -2.43 5.27 -0.73
N ALA A 52 -3.74 5.04 -0.73
CA ALA A 52 -4.38 4.02 0.10
C ALA A 52 -3.92 2.60 -0.28
N GLY A 53 -3.74 2.32 -1.58
CA GLY A 53 -3.21 1.03 -2.04
C GLY A 53 -1.76 0.82 -1.60
N VAL A 54 -0.91 1.85 -1.72
CA VAL A 54 0.47 1.82 -1.23
C VAL A 54 0.51 1.63 0.29
N ALA A 55 -0.32 2.36 1.04
CA ALA A 55 -0.43 2.20 2.49
C ALA A 55 -0.90 0.80 2.88
N CYS A 56 -1.86 0.23 2.15
CA CYS A 56 -2.34 -1.13 2.37
C CYS A 56 -1.21 -2.16 2.18
N ALA A 57 -0.39 -2.01 1.15
CA ALA A 57 0.77 -2.88 0.93
C ALA A 57 1.81 -2.75 2.05
N VAL A 58 2.11 -1.52 2.49
CA VAL A 58 3.03 -1.28 3.63
C VAL A 58 2.50 -1.93 4.90
N VAL A 59 1.20 -1.77 5.20
CA VAL A 59 0.59 -2.39 6.37
C VAL A 59 0.64 -3.92 6.26
N ALA A 60 0.32 -4.50 5.10
CA ALA A 60 0.35 -5.95 4.92
C ALA A 60 1.77 -6.54 5.08
N LEU A 61 2.81 -5.80 4.71
CA LEU A 61 4.22 -6.27 4.69
C LEU A 61 5.04 -5.86 5.93
N GLN A 62 4.61 -4.88 6.71
CA GLN A 62 5.39 -4.36 7.85
C GLN A 62 4.67 -4.38 9.19
N SER A 63 3.36 -4.63 9.21
CA SER A 63 2.64 -4.82 10.46
C SER A 63 2.90 -6.20 11.05
N GLY A 64 2.39 -6.45 12.26
CA GLY A 64 2.49 -7.75 12.91
C GLY A 64 1.81 -8.89 12.14
N ILE A 65 1.18 -8.64 10.99
CA ILE A 65 0.75 -9.67 10.04
C ILE A 65 1.95 -10.48 9.55
N ASP A 66 3.06 -9.81 9.17
CA ASP A 66 4.29 -10.47 8.69
C ASP A 66 4.98 -11.26 9.82
N ALA A 67 4.95 -10.73 11.05
CA ALA A 67 5.56 -11.37 12.21
C ALA A 67 4.84 -12.66 12.68
N TYR A 68 3.57 -12.82 12.33
CA TYR A 68 2.77 -14.02 12.64
C TYR A 68 2.46 -14.87 11.41
N ASP A 69 2.92 -14.44 10.22
CA ASP A 69 2.67 -15.11 8.95
C ASP A 69 3.15 -16.58 8.98
N ASP A 70 4.36 -16.78 9.50
CA ASP A 70 4.99 -18.10 9.60
C ASP A 70 4.34 -19.03 10.66
N GLN A 71 3.50 -18.50 11.56
CA GLN A 71 2.91 -19.28 12.66
C GLN A 71 1.42 -19.56 12.48
N LEU A 72 0.70 -18.73 11.73
CA LEU A 72 -0.76 -18.79 11.61
C LEU A 72 -1.17 -18.68 10.13
N LEU A 73 -1.56 -19.81 9.55
CA LEU A 73 -2.00 -19.89 8.15
C LEU A 73 -3.20 -18.97 7.83
N SER A 74 -4.01 -18.62 8.83
CA SER A 74 -5.08 -17.62 8.67
C SER A 74 -4.54 -16.21 8.41
N VAL A 75 -3.46 -15.83 9.10
CA VAL A 75 -2.78 -14.54 8.92
C VAL A 75 -2.14 -14.48 7.53
N HIS A 76 -1.53 -15.59 7.09
CA HIS A 76 -1.00 -15.75 5.74
C HIS A 76 -2.01 -15.54 4.63
N MET A 77 -3.21 -16.11 4.79
CA MET A 77 -4.27 -15.94 3.80
C MET A 77 -4.78 -14.50 3.78
N VAL A 78 -4.90 -13.84 4.93
CA VAL A 78 -5.28 -12.43 4.98
C VAL A 78 -4.22 -11.56 4.30
N GLN A 79 -2.94 -11.81 4.53
CA GLN A 79 -1.84 -11.12 3.84
C GLN A 79 -1.93 -11.30 2.33
N HIS A 80 -2.14 -12.53 1.86
CA HIS A 80 -2.34 -12.82 0.44
C HIS A 80 -3.56 -12.10 -0.13
N MET A 81 -4.70 -12.06 0.56
CA MET A 81 -5.89 -11.37 0.07
C MET A 81 -5.69 -9.86 0.01
N LEU A 82 -5.01 -9.27 1.00
CA LEU A 82 -4.68 -7.85 0.97
C LEU A 82 -3.76 -7.50 -0.19
N LEU A 83 -2.72 -8.31 -0.43
CA LEU A 83 -1.73 -8.06 -1.48
C LEU A 83 -2.20 -8.41 -2.89
N LEU A 84 -3.08 -9.41 -3.05
CA LEU A 84 -3.57 -9.86 -4.36
C LEU A 84 -4.86 -9.16 -4.79
N LEU A 85 -5.70 -8.73 -3.84
CA LEU A 85 -6.99 -8.14 -4.15
C LEU A 85 -7.03 -6.65 -3.77
N VAL A 86 -6.77 -6.31 -2.51
CA VAL A 86 -7.03 -4.95 -2.02
C VAL A 86 -6.03 -3.93 -2.54
N ALA A 87 -4.73 -4.17 -2.35
CA ALA A 87 -3.69 -3.25 -2.78
C ALA A 87 -3.71 -3.02 -4.31
N PRO A 88 -3.80 -4.05 -5.18
CA PRO A 88 -3.82 -3.86 -6.63
C PRO A 88 -5.05 -3.09 -7.11
N LEU A 89 -6.24 -3.38 -6.57
CA LEU A 89 -7.47 -2.65 -6.93
C LEU A 89 -7.38 -1.17 -6.57
N LEU A 90 -6.84 -0.83 -5.39
CA LEU A 90 -6.66 0.56 -4.97
C LEU A 90 -5.61 1.30 -5.81
N VAL A 91 -4.51 0.65 -6.14
CA VAL A 91 -3.47 1.18 -7.04
C VAL A 91 -4.02 1.41 -8.45
N LEU A 92 -4.73 0.43 -9.01
CA LEU A 92 -5.38 0.53 -10.32
C LEU A 92 -6.48 1.60 -10.36
N GLY A 93 -7.21 1.78 -9.25
CA GLY A 93 -8.19 2.86 -9.08
C GLY A 93 -7.57 4.26 -9.20
N GLY A 94 -6.27 4.39 -8.92
CA GLY A 94 -5.49 5.58 -9.22
C GLY A 94 -5.36 5.88 -10.71
N ARG A 95 -5.48 4.89 -11.60
CA ARG A 95 -5.17 5.00 -13.04
C ARG A 95 -3.75 5.53 -13.31
N PRO A 96 -2.70 4.93 -12.71
CA PRO A 96 -1.31 5.40 -12.84
C PRO A 96 -0.82 5.46 -14.28
N VAL A 97 -1.23 4.52 -15.12
CA VAL A 97 -0.86 4.50 -16.55
C VAL A 97 -1.40 5.73 -17.29
N ILE A 98 -2.64 6.13 -17.01
CA ILE A 98 -3.25 7.31 -17.63
C ILE A 98 -2.55 8.58 -17.18
N LEU A 99 -2.15 8.64 -15.91
CA LEU A 99 -1.41 9.76 -15.35
C LEU A 99 -0.01 9.85 -15.95
N ALA A 100 0.68 8.72 -16.13
CA ALA A 100 1.97 8.68 -16.81
C ALA A 100 1.87 9.19 -18.24
N LEU A 101 0.88 8.72 -19.02
CA LEU A 101 0.65 9.20 -20.39
C LEU A 101 0.36 10.70 -20.47
N ARG A 102 -0.28 11.27 -19.45
CA ARG A 102 -0.63 12.70 -19.40
C ARG A 102 0.50 13.58 -18.87
N ALA A 103 1.47 13.00 -18.19
CA ALA A 103 2.65 13.68 -17.68
C ALA A 103 3.82 13.64 -18.67
N LEU A 104 3.73 12.83 -19.73
CA LEU A 104 4.66 12.86 -20.86
C LEU A 104 4.44 14.13 -21.70
N PRO A 105 5.51 14.78 -22.18
CA PRO A 105 5.43 15.95 -23.04
C PRO A 105 4.86 15.65 -24.42
#